data_AF-A0AAE3XIR3-F1
#
_entry.id   AF-A0AAE3XIR3-F1
#
_cell.length_a   1.000
_cell.length_b   1.000
_cell.length_c   1.000
_cell.angle_alpha   90.00
_cell.angle_beta   90.00
_cell.angle_gamma   90.00
#
_symmetry.space_group_name_H-M   'P 1'
#
loop_
_entity.id
_entity.type
_entity.pdbx_description
1 polymer ?
#
loop_
_entity_poly.entity_id
_entity_poly.type
_entity_poly.pdbx_seq_one_letter_code
_entity_poly.pdbx_strand_id
1 'polypeptide(L)'
;MPHLIRQTDDEDARGLLRRLLQALARIDQQLSLTPVGAALGTGLPFEQCRILLFQMERDGQLHVYADHYRLKVLPAPTPVAALRDLPAPAFHALTRNPQLADLLEDRWNEAELLARTPAHRMALIAYGAVLEGALLAAVQDDPRVANIQVATPKERDSGKPKPFHDWTLTDLIQVAEQAGWLHRARGKLGHVVRDFRNYVHPREELRQQTSIDLGVVHVSREGVWFCVDDLVRARPQ
;
A
#
# COMPACT_ATOMS: atom_id res chain seq x y z
N MET A 1 3.41 30.87 16.28
CA MET A 1 4.57 31.80 16.24
C MET A 1 5.37 31.50 17.49
N PRO A 2 6.64 31.09 17.35
CA PRO A 2 7.46 30.73 18.48
C PRO A 2 7.66 31.95 19.38
N HIS A 3 7.44 31.80 20.69
CA HIS A 3 7.71 32.85 21.67
C HIS A 3 8.82 32.37 22.62
N LEU A 4 9.70 33.31 23.00
CA LEU A 4 10.78 33.07 23.94
C LEU A 4 10.18 32.80 25.32
N ILE A 5 10.52 31.67 25.91
CA ILE A 5 9.99 31.25 27.23
C ILE A 5 11.07 31.33 28.29
N ARG A 6 12.34 31.15 27.90
CA ARG A 6 13.46 31.24 28.82
C ARG A 6 14.74 31.63 28.09
N GLN A 7 15.49 32.53 28.71
CA GLN A 7 16.85 32.91 28.35
C GLN A 7 17.75 32.56 29.53
N THR A 8 18.91 31.98 29.26
CA THR A 8 19.85 31.54 30.31
C THR A 8 21.29 31.62 29.81
N ASP A 9 22.19 31.85 30.76
CA ASP A 9 23.63 32.09 30.55
C ASP A 9 24.38 30.78 30.24
N ASP A 10 25.58 30.89 29.67
CA ASP A 10 26.32 29.77 29.04
C ASP A 10 26.55 28.56 29.96
N GLU A 11 26.85 28.76 31.25
CA GLU A 11 27.11 27.66 32.19
C GLU A 11 25.84 26.85 32.51
N ASP A 12 24.72 27.53 32.75
CA ASP A 12 23.41 26.91 32.97
C ASP A 12 22.83 26.33 31.67
N ALA A 13 23.08 26.96 30.52
CA ALA A 13 22.70 26.49 29.20
C ALA A 13 23.30 25.12 28.89
N ARG A 14 24.60 24.96 29.12
CA ARG A 14 25.31 23.67 28.93
C ARG A 14 24.76 22.60 29.87
N GLY A 15 24.46 22.96 31.12
CA GLY A 15 23.83 22.04 32.08
C GLY A 15 22.45 21.57 31.64
N LEU A 16 21.63 22.47 31.11
CA LEU A 16 20.26 22.19 30.67
C LEU A 16 20.25 21.37 29.37
N LEU A 17 21.10 21.71 28.40
CA LEU A 17 21.29 20.94 27.16
C LEU A 17 21.80 19.53 27.46
N ARG A 18 22.73 19.37 28.42
CA ARG A 18 23.24 18.05 28.82
C ARG A 18 22.15 17.18 29.44
N ARG A 19 21.29 17.73 30.29
CA ARG A 19 20.14 16.99 30.86
C ARG A 19 19.11 16.62 29.79
N LEU A 20 18.87 17.50 28.81
CA LEU A 20 17.99 17.24 27.67
C LEU A 20 18.53 16.14 26.76
N LEU A 21 19.81 16.21 26.38
CA LEU A 21 20.46 15.18 25.58
C LEU A 21 20.51 13.84 26.32
N GLN A 22 20.70 13.84 27.64
CA GLN A 22 20.62 12.63 28.45
C GLN A 22 19.19 12.06 28.50
N ALA A 23 18.17 12.91 28.60
CA ALA A 23 16.78 12.48 28.53
C ALA A 23 16.43 11.92 27.15
N LEU A 24 16.86 12.59 26.07
CA LEU A 24 16.68 12.15 24.69
C LEU A 24 17.43 10.85 24.40
N ALA A 25 18.66 10.70 24.89
CA ALA A 25 19.43 9.46 24.73
C ALA A 25 18.81 8.27 25.50
N ARG A 26 18.18 8.53 26.65
CA ARG A 26 17.39 7.50 27.37
C ARG A 26 16.13 7.10 26.60
N ILE A 27 15.49 8.05 25.93
CA ILE A 27 14.33 7.82 25.06
C ILE A 27 14.78 7.02 23.82
N ASP A 28 15.90 7.38 23.19
CA ASP A 28 16.45 6.72 22.00
C ASP A 28 16.91 5.27 22.27
N GLN A 29 17.51 4.99 23.43
CA GLN A 29 17.83 3.62 23.85
C GLN A 29 16.59 2.74 24.12
N GLN A 30 15.42 3.33 24.32
CA GLN A 30 14.14 2.62 24.44
C GLN A 30 13.35 2.56 23.13
N LEU A 31 13.74 3.33 22.11
CA LEU A 31 13.06 3.48 20.83
C LEU A 31 13.94 2.99 19.69
N SER A 32 14.18 1.68 19.64
CA SER A 32 14.53 1.03 18.38
C SER A 32 13.37 1.20 17.39
N LEU A 33 13.42 2.24 16.56
CA LEU A 33 12.58 2.51 15.38
C LEU A 33 11.09 2.13 15.53
N THR A 34 10.50 2.46 16.66
CA THR A 34 9.05 2.39 16.86
C THR A 34 8.53 3.82 16.84
N PRO A 35 7.37 4.12 16.22
CA PRO A 35 6.74 5.41 16.42
C PRO A 35 6.59 5.64 17.92
N VAL A 36 6.99 6.82 18.42
CA VAL A 36 7.03 7.19 19.84
C VAL A 36 5.73 6.88 20.61
N GLY A 37 4.61 6.71 19.91
CA GLY A 37 3.34 6.24 20.49
C GLY A 37 3.31 4.79 20.99
N ALA A 38 4.21 3.90 20.54
CA ALA A 38 4.21 2.49 20.94
C ALA A 38 4.99 2.21 22.24
N ALA A 39 6.07 2.96 22.50
CA ALA A 39 6.97 2.69 23.63
C ALA A 39 6.39 3.08 25.01
N LEU A 40 5.32 3.89 25.06
CA LEU A 40 4.77 4.37 26.32
C LEU A 40 3.58 3.58 26.86
N GLY A 41 3.05 2.58 26.15
CA GLY A 41 1.99 1.68 26.67
C GLY A 41 0.71 2.36 27.17
N THR A 42 0.60 3.67 27.01
CA THR A 42 -0.54 4.48 27.41
C THR A 42 -1.12 5.07 26.13
N GLY A 43 -2.38 4.74 25.83
CA GLY A 43 -3.17 5.46 24.85
C GLY A 43 -3.38 6.90 25.30
N LEU A 44 -2.35 7.74 25.18
CA LEU A 44 -2.44 9.16 25.44
C LEU A 44 -2.89 9.85 24.15
N PRO A 45 -4.03 10.57 24.18
CA PRO A 45 -4.48 11.38 23.06
C PRO A 45 -3.66 12.67 23.09
N PHE A 46 -2.47 12.66 22.50
CA PHE A 46 -1.71 13.91 22.36
C PHE A 46 -2.34 14.76 21.25
N GLU A 47 -3.38 15.53 21.59
CA GLU A 47 -3.94 16.55 20.69
C GLU A 47 -3.01 17.77 20.54
N GLN A 48 -2.01 17.93 21.41
CA GLN A 48 -1.07 19.05 21.39
C GLN A 48 0.34 18.58 21.78
N CYS A 49 1.29 18.70 20.86
CA CYS A 49 2.71 18.58 21.17
C CYS A 49 3.33 19.98 21.28
N ARG A 50 4.11 20.19 22.34
CA ARG A 50 4.89 21.42 22.51
C ARG A 50 6.32 21.16 22.06
N ILE A 51 6.68 21.65 20.88
CA ILE A 51 8.05 21.52 20.36
C ILE A 51 8.86 22.65 20.99
N LEU A 52 9.94 22.29 21.67
CA LEU A 52 10.91 23.23 22.20
C LEU A 52 12.06 23.38 21.21
N LEU A 53 12.29 24.61 20.73
CA LEU A 53 13.41 24.96 19.88
C LEU A 53 14.46 25.66 20.74
N PHE A 54 15.72 25.23 20.61
CA PHE A 54 16.85 25.76 21.35
C PHE A 54 17.78 26.48 20.38
N GLN A 55 18.03 27.76 20.61
CA GLN A 55 18.98 28.56 19.81
C GLN A 55 20.06 29.09 20.72
N MET A 56 21.32 28.80 20.40
CA MET A 56 22.48 29.30 21.14
C MET A 56 23.13 30.44 20.33
N GLU A 57 23.26 31.61 20.94
CA GLU A 57 23.90 32.77 20.34
C GLU A 57 25.43 32.70 20.48
N ARG A 58 26.15 33.49 19.68
CA ARG A 58 27.63 33.46 19.61
C ARG A 58 28.30 33.93 20.91
N ASP A 59 27.56 34.61 21.78
CA ASP A 59 27.97 35.07 23.10
C ASP A 59 27.70 34.05 24.22
N GLY A 60 27.18 32.86 23.86
CA GLY A 60 26.93 31.76 24.80
C GLY A 60 25.54 31.77 25.43
N GLN A 61 24.65 32.70 25.07
CA GLN A 61 23.29 32.71 25.59
C GLN A 61 22.40 31.67 24.90
N LEU A 62 21.63 30.91 25.68
CA LEU A 62 20.67 29.93 25.17
C LEU A 62 19.24 30.47 25.26
N HIS A 63 18.59 30.57 24.12
CA HIS A 63 17.20 30.96 23.97
C HIS A 63 16.35 29.71 23.75
N VAL A 64 15.31 29.55 24.57
CA VAL A 64 14.35 28.45 24.46
C VAL A 64 13.01 29.00 24.00
N TYR A 65 12.59 28.57 22.82
CA TYR A 65 11.29 28.89 22.23
C TYR A 65 10.38 27.68 22.38
N ALA A 66 9.07 27.91 22.57
CA ALA A 66 8.09 26.87 22.30
C ALA A 66 7.07 27.35 21.28
N ASP A 67 6.66 26.41 20.45
CA ASP A 67 5.43 26.56 19.67
C ASP A 67 4.52 25.35 19.92
N HIS A 68 3.22 25.58 19.81
CA HIS A 68 2.21 24.56 20.01
C HIS A 68 1.83 24.01 18.64
N TYR A 69 2.17 22.74 18.41
CA TYR A 69 1.79 22.05 17.19
C TYR A 69 0.65 21.08 17.48
N ARG A 70 -0.41 21.21 16.69
CA ARG A 70 -1.48 20.21 16.66
C ARG A 70 -1.05 19.10 15.71
N LEU A 71 -0.47 18.03 16.25
CA LEU A 71 -0.20 16.84 15.46
C LEU A 71 -1.51 16.09 15.25
N LYS A 72 -1.95 15.97 14.00
CA LYS A 72 -3.05 15.05 13.69
C LYS A 72 -2.49 13.64 13.78
N VAL A 73 -2.69 12.99 14.93
CA VAL A 73 -2.40 11.57 15.07
C VAL A 73 -3.31 10.84 14.10
N LEU A 74 -2.74 10.32 13.01
CA LEU A 74 -3.45 9.37 12.18
C LEU A 74 -3.75 8.16 13.07
N PRO A 75 -4.97 7.60 13.05
CA PRO A 75 -5.28 6.43 13.85
C PRO A 75 -4.21 5.38 13.59
N ALA A 76 -3.67 4.80 14.68
CA ALA A 76 -2.74 3.70 14.56
C ALA A 76 -3.35 2.67 13.61
N PRO A 77 -2.57 2.11 12.67
CA PRO A 77 -3.07 1.05 11.82
C PRO A 77 -3.75 0.02 12.71
N THR A 78 -5.05 -0.22 12.48
CA THR A 78 -5.81 -1.21 13.26
C THR A 78 -4.99 -2.49 13.26
N PRO A 79 -4.60 -3.04 14.43
CA PRO A 79 -3.91 -4.30 14.48
C PRO A 79 -4.76 -5.31 13.73
N VAL A 80 -4.25 -5.70 12.57
CA VAL A 80 -4.91 -6.62 11.67
C VAL A 80 -5.02 -7.93 12.44
N ALA A 81 -6.22 -8.25 12.93
CA ALA A 81 -6.53 -9.60 13.36
C ALA A 81 -6.22 -10.49 12.14
N ALA A 82 -5.16 -11.30 12.31
CA ALA A 82 -4.37 -11.96 11.28
C ALA A 82 -5.07 -12.07 9.90
N LEU A 83 -4.62 -11.25 8.95
CA LEU A 83 -4.58 -11.72 7.56
C LEU A 83 -3.99 -13.12 7.64
N ARG A 84 -4.64 -14.12 7.05
CA ARG A 84 -3.98 -15.42 6.89
C ARG A 84 -2.59 -15.16 6.32
N ASP A 85 -1.57 -15.78 6.91
CA ASP A 85 -0.20 -15.77 6.39
C ASP A 85 -0.19 -16.51 5.05
N LEU A 86 -0.69 -15.82 4.02
CA LEU A 86 -0.55 -16.19 2.63
C LEU A 86 0.81 -15.66 2.20
N PRO A 87 1.71 -16.52 1.69
CA PRO A 87 2.95 -16.07 1.11
C PRO A 87 2.66 -15.21 -0.12
N ALA A 88 3.66 -14.43 -0.56
CA ALA A 88 3.57 -13.75 -1.84
C ALA A 88 3.27 -14.77 -2.96
N PRO A 89 2.44 -14.41 -3.97
CA PRO A 89 2.23 -15.25 -5.13
C PRO A 89 3.54 -15.55 -5.87
N ALA A 90 3.64 -16.72 -6.50
CA ALA A 90 4.84 -17.17 -7.20
C ALA A 90 5.00 -16.47 -8.57
N PHE A 91 5.24 -15.16 -8.61
CA PHE A 91 5.31 -14.36 -9.84
C PHE A 91 6.39 -14.85 -10.82
N HIS A 92 7.52 -15.37 -10.32
CA HIS A 92 8.57 -15.93 -11.18
C HIS A 92 8.15 -17.24 -11.88
N ALA A 93 7.18 -17.97 -11.32
CA ALA A 93 6.59 -19.13 -11.96
C ALA A 93 5.43 -18.75 -12.91
N LEU A 94 4.93 -17.51 -12.81
CA LEU A 94 3.84 -17.00 -13.66
C LEU A 94 4.34 -16.61 -15.05
N THR A 95 5.48 -15.90 -15.13
CA THR A 95 5.92 -15.26 -16.37
C THR A 95 7.36 -15.60 -16.76
N ARG A 96 7.61 -15.69 -18.07
CA ARG A 96 8.95 -15.81 -18.67
C ARG A 96 9.77 -14.53 -18.60
N ASN A 97 9.15 -13.39 -18.25
CA ASN A 97 9.83 -12.10 -18.12
C ASN A 97 10.23 -11.86 -16.64
N PRO A 98 11.49 -12.09 -16.25
CA PRO A 98 11.92 -11.95 -14.86
C PRO A 98 11.77 -10.51 -14.34
N GLN A 99 12.01 -9.49 -15.18
CA GLN A 99 11.85 -8.10 -14.78
C GLN A 99 10.39 -7.75 -14.45
N LEU A 100 9.44 -8.33 -15.19
CA LEU A 100 8.01 -8.16 -14.87
C LEU A 100 7.64 -8.91 -13.59
N ALA A 101 8.21 -10.10 -13.37
CA ALA A 101 7.98 -10.87 -12.16
C ALA A 101 8.47 -10.11 -10.91
N ASP A 102 9.67 -9.54 -10.94
CA ASP A 102 10.23 -8.68 -9.88
C ASP A 102 9.31 -7.48 -9.62
N LEU A 103 8.86 -6.82 -10.69
CA LEU A 103 7.99 -5.66 -10.58
C LEU A 103 6.63 -6.01 -9.95
N LEU A 104 6.06 -7.18 -10.27
CA LEU A 104 4.82 -7.66 -9.69
C LEU A 104 4.99 -7.98 -8.19
N GLU A 105 6.13 -8.56 -7.81
CA GLU A 105 6.46 -8.82 -6.41
C GLU A 105 6.61 -7.51 -5.62
N ASP A 106 7.30 -6.51 -6.18
CA ASP A 106 7.41 -5.17 -5.59
C ASP A 106 6.03 -4.52 -5.40
N ARG A 107 5.16 -4.57 -6.42
CA ARG A 107 3.80 -4.03 -6.33
C ARG A 107 2.93 -4.78 -5.33
N TRP A 108 3.10 -6.09 -5.20
CA TRP A 108 2.44 -6.89 -4.17
C TRP A 108 2.88 -6.46 -2.77
N ASN A 109 4.18 -6.31 -2.54
CA ASN A 109 4.72 -5.86 -1.26
C ASN A 109 4.24 -4.45 -0.88
N GLU A 110 4.15 -3.55 -1.86
CA GLU A 110 3.54 -2.22 -1.68
C GLU A 110 2.06 -2.32 -1.29
N ALA A 111 1.29 -3.20 -1.93
CA ALA A 111 -0.11 -3.46 -1.59
C ALA A 111 -0.27 -4.01 -0.15
N GLU A 112 0.62 -4.93 0.26
CA GLU A 112 0.63 -5.49 1.63
C GLU A 112 0.92 -4.40 2.68
N LEU A 113 1.81 -3.45 2.38
CA LEU A 113 2.07 -2.30 3.25
C LEU A 113 0.84 -1.39 3.36
N LEU A 114 0.21 -1.05 2.23
CA LEU A 114 -1.00 -0.22 2.21
C LEU A 114 -2.16 -0.88 2.94
N ALA A 115 -2.31 -2.21 2.82
CA ALA A 115 -3.35 -2.98 3.50
C ALA A 115 -3.24 -2.95 5.03
N ARG A 116 -2.05 -2.69 5.56
CA ARG A 116 -1.82 -2.48 7.00
C ARG A 116 -2.18 -1.07 7.45
N THR A 117 -2.56 -0.15 6.56
CA THR A 117 -2.91 1.24 6.91
C THR A 117 -4.41 1.52 6.73
N PRO A 118 -4.91 2.66 7.23
CA PRO A 118 -6.26 3.13 6.92
C PRO A 118 -6.49 3.54 5.45
N ALA A 119 -5.45 3.50 4.60
CA ALA A 119 -5.54 3.88 3.18
C ALA A 119 -6.11 2.74 2.31
N HIS A 120 -7.26 2.19 2.68
CA HIS A 120 -7.85 1.00 2.05
C HIS A 120 -8.07 1.16 0.53
N ARG A 121 -8.51 2.33 0.06
CA ARG A 121 -8.68 2.59 -1.38
C ARG A 121 -7.35 2.45 -2.14
N MET A 122 -6.24 2.85 -1.54
CA MET A 122 -4.92 2.72 -2.16
C MET A 122 -4.49 1.26 -2.22
N ALA A 123 -4.76 0.47 -1.16
CA ALA A 123 -4.53 -0.96 -1.18
C ALA A 123 -5.33 -1.65 -2.30
N LEU A 124 -6.61 -1.28 -2.49
CA LEU A 124 -7.46 -1.82 -3.54
C LEU A 124 -6.95 -1.50 -4.95
N ILE A 125 -6.46 -0.28 -5.17
CA ILE A 125 -5.80 0.09 -6.44
C ILE A 125 -4.56 -0.77 -6.67
N ALA A 126 -3.72 -0.92 -5.64
CA ALA A 126 -2.49 -1.69 -5.75
C ALA A 126 -2.75 -3.17 -6.06
N TYR A 127 -3.70 -3.82 -5.36
CA TYR A 127 -4.12 -5.19 -5.69
C TYR A 127 -4.72 -5.29 -7.10
N GLY A 128 -5.54 -4.32 -7.51
CA GLY A 128 -6.08 -4.25 -8.87
C GLY A 128 -4.99 -4.15 -9.94
N ALA A 129 -3.91 -3.42 -9.68
CA ALA A 129 -2.77 -3.29 -10.57
C ALA A 129 -1.93 -4.57 -10.64
N VAL A 130 -1.72 -5.25 -9.51
CA VAL A 130 -1.05 -6.57 -9.47
C VAL A 130 -1.83 -7.60 -10.30
N LEU A 131 -3.15 -7.66 -10.13
CA LEU A 131 -4.00 -8.57 -10.90
C LEU A 131 -3.93 -8.28 -12.41
N GLU A 132 -4.00 -7.01 -12.79
CA GLU A 132 -3.91 -6.60 -14.18
C GLU A 132 -2.55 -6.98 -14.80
N GLY A 133 -1.45 -6.70 -14.11
CA GLY A 133 -0.11 -7.07 -14.57
C GLY A 133 0.08 -8.59 -14.65
N ALA A 134 -0.46 -9.36 -13.70
CA ALA A 134 -0.38 -10.82 -13.73
C ALA A 134 -1.15 -11.43 -14.91
N LEU A 135 -2.36 -10.94 -15.19
CA LEU A 135 -3.14 -11.37 -16.35
C LEU A 135 -2.52 -10.91 -17.67
N LEU A 136 -1.93 -9.71 -17.69
CA LEU A 136 -1.20 -9.21 -18.85
C LEU A 136 0.00 -10.12 -19.18
N ALA A 137 0.76 -10.52 -18.15
CA ALA A 137 1.86 -11.47 -18.31
C ALA A 137 1.38 -12.80 -18.90
N ALA A 138 0.23 -13.29 -18.42
CA ALA A 138 -0.39 -14.52 -18.92
C ALA A 138 -0.71 -14.48 -20.41
N VAL A 139 -1.33 -13.39 -20.90
CA VAL A 139 -1.68 -13.24 -22.32
C VAL A 139 -0.45 -12.98 -23.20
N GLN A 140 0.59 -12.33 -22.66
CA GLN A 140 1.84 -12.07 -23.37
C GLN A 140 2.69 -13.34 -23.55
N ASP A 141 2.67 -14.25 -22.58
CA ASP A 141 3.42 -15.50 -22.64
C ASP A 141 2.78 -16.57 -23.54
N ASP A 142 1.46 -16.50 -23.73
CA ASP A 142 0.72 -17.34 -24.68
C ASP A 142 -0.23 -16.54 -25.58
N PRO A 143 0.33 -15.73 -26.50
CA PRO A 143 -0.46 -14.83 -27.34
C PRO A 143 -1.27 -15.58 -28.39
N ARG A 144 -0.87 -16.81 -28.75
CA ARG A 144 -1.61 -17.64 -29.72
C ARG A 144 -2.93 -18.10 -29.12
N VAL A 145 -2.91 -18.59 -27.88
CA VAL A 145 -4.14 -19.00 -27.19
C VAL A 145 -4.97 -17.78 -26.80
N ALA A 146 -4.35 -16.69 -26.36
CA ALA A 146 -5.08 -15.47 -26.00
C ALA A 146 -5.89 -14.90 -27.16
N ASN A 147 -5.29 -14.76 -28.35
CA ASN A 147 -5.89 -14.05 -29.48
C ASN A 147 -6.99 -14.82 -30.24
N ILE A 148 -7.21 -16.10 -29.93
CA ILE A 148 -8.26 -16.92 -30.54
C ILE A 148 -9.53 -17.00 -29.68
N GLN A 149 -9.50 -16.47 -28.45
CA GLN A 149 -10.65 -16.51 -27.55
C GLN A 149 -11.80 -15.65 -28.08
N VAL A 150 -13.03 -16.01 -27.73
CA VAL A 150 -14.23 -15.25 -28.13
C VAL A 150 -14.21 -13.85 -27.51
N ALA A 151 -13.72 -13.72 -26.28
CA ALA A 151 -13.56 -12.46 -25.55
C ALA A 151 -12.35 -11.62 -26.01
N THR A 152 -11.56 -12.08 -27.00
CA THR A 152 -10.44 -11.30 -27.52
C THR A 152 -10.94 -9.95 -28.03
N PRO A 153 -10.48 -8.82 -27.47
CA PRO A 153 -10.91 -7.51 -27.94
C PRO A 153 -10.32 -7.27 -29.33
N LYS A 154 -11.18 -6.85 -30.27
CA LYS A 154 -10.82 -6.64 -31.67
C LYS A 154 -10.95 -5.17 -32.06
N GLU A 155 -10.10 -4.74 -32.98
CA GLU A 155 -10.24 -3.44 -33.65
C GLU A 155 -11.52 -3.42 -34.49
N ARG A 156 -12.25 -2.31 -34.42
CA ARG A 156 -13.54 -2.17 -35.11
C ARG A 156 -13.41 -2.27 -36.63
N ASP A 157 -12.34 -1.71 -37.19
CA ASP A 157 -12.19 -1.56 -38.64
C ASP A 157 -11.55 -2.78 -39.29
N SER A 158 -10.53 -3.36 -38.63
CA SER A 158 -9.76 -4.48 -39.20
C SER A 158 -10.25 -5.86 -38.75
N GLY A 159 -11.01 -5.94 -37.65
CA GLY A 159 -11.40 -7.20 -37.01
C GLY A 159 -10.23 -7.96 -36.36
N LYS A 160 -9.02 -7.39 -36.35
CA LYS A 160 -7.82 -7.99 -35.77
C LYS A 160 -7.83 -7.83 -34.25
N PRO A 161 -7.18 -8.74 -33.49
CA PRO A 161 -6.95 -8.54 -32.07
C PRO A 161 -6.24 -7.22 -31.82
N LYS A 162 -6.70 -6.47 -30.80
CA LYS A 162 -6.03 -5.25 -30.36
C LYS A 162 -4.64 -5.56 -29.79
N PRO A 163 -3.68 -4.62 -29.83
CA PRO A 163 -2.45 -4.72 -29.06
C PRO A 163 -2.73 -4.96 -27.57
N PHE A 164 -1.95 -5.82 -26.89
CA PHE A 164 -2.23 -6.20 -25.49
C PHE A 164 -2.24 -5.03 -24.50
N HIS A 165 -1.54 -3.93 -24.78
CA HIS A 165 -1.56 -2.73 -23.93
C HIS A 165 -2.90 -1.97 -23.97
N ASP A 166 -3.75 -2.24 -24.97
CA ASP A 166 -5.10 -1.68 -25.09
C ASP A 166 -6.18 -2.58 -24.48
N TRP A 167 -5.80 -3.71 -23.89
CA TRP A 167 -6.74 -4.63 -23.26
C TRP A 167 -7.09 -4.13 -21.86
N THR A 168 -8.38 -4.07 -21.56
CA THR A 168 -8.83 -3.69 -20.22
C THR A 168 -8.69 -4.87 -19.25
N LEU A 169 -8.68 -4.61 -17.94
CA LEU A 169 -8.75 -5.68 -16.93
C LEU A 169 -9.96 -6.62 -17.15
N THR A 170 -11.07 -6.11 -17.69
CA THR A 170 -12.24 -6.94 -18.04
C THR A 170 -11.91 -7.92 -19.15
N ASP A 171 -11.27 -7.45 -20.22
CA ASP A 171 -10.87 -8.28 -21.37
C ASP A 171 -9.89 -9.36 -20.92
N LEU A 172 -8.90 -8.97 -20.10
CA LEU A 172 -7.89 -9.86 -19.53
C LEU A 172 -8.51 -10.98 -18.69
N ILE A 173 -9.46 -10.67 -17.79
CA ILE A 173 -10.16 -11.66 -16.97
C ILE A 173 -10.95 -12.63 -17.87
N GLN A 174 -11.73 -12.10 -18.81
CA GLN A 174 -12.59 -12.92 -19.66
C GLN A 174 -11.79 -13.84 -20.59
N VAL A 175 -10.69 -13.35 -21.16
CA VAL A 175 -9.80 -14.17 -21.99
C VAL A 175 -9.12 -15.25 -21.15
N ALA A 176 -8.65 -14.93 -19.95
CA ALA A 176 -8.04 -15.92 -19.05
C ALA A 176 -9.04 -17.01 -18.60
N GLU A 177 -10.31 -16.65 -18.36
CA GLU A 177 -11.37 -17.62 -18.08
C GLU A 177 -11.63 -18.55 -19.28
N GLN A 178 -11.76 -17.98 -20.49
CA GLN A 178 -12.05 -18.76 -21.71
C GLN A 178 -10.87 -19.65 -22.13
N ALA A 179 -9.65 -19.18 -21.93
CA ALA A 179 -8.43 -19.94 -22.17
C ALA A 179 -8.20 -21.06 -21.12
N GLY A 180 -9.02 -21.12 -20.06
CA GLY A 180 -8.89 -22.11 -18.99
C GLY A 180 -7.72 -21.84 -18.03
N TRP A 181 -7.12 -20.65 -18.09
CA TRP A 181 -6.04 -20.24 -17.17
C TRP A 181 -6.57 -19.75 -15.83
N LEU A 182 -7.83 -19.32 -15.80
CA LEU A 182 -8.50 -18.84 -14.60
C LEU A 182 -9.83 -19.56 -14.42
N HIS A 183 -10.03 -20.19 -13.27
CA HIS A 183 -11.31 -20.81 -12.95
C HIS A 183 -12.41 -19.75 -12.83
N ARG A 184 -13.61 -20.08 -13.31
CA ARG A 184 -14.76 -19.16 -13.36
C ARG A 184 -15.13 -18.51 -12.02
N ALA A 185 -14.95 -19.22 -10.90
CA ALA A 185 -15.20 -18.63 -9.58
C ALA A 185 -14.19 -17.52 -9.24
N ARG A 186 -12.94 -17.67 -9.68
CA ARG A 186 -11.88 -16.68 -9.48
C ARG A 186 -11.98 -15.53 -10.47
N GLY A 187 -12.42 -15.74 -11.71
CA GLY A 187 -12.67 -14.61 -12.60
C GLY A 187 -13.82 -13.73 -12.14
N LYS A 188 -14.86 -14.29 -11.50
CA LYS A 188 -15.84 -13.49 -10.72
C LYS A 188 -15.18 -12.66 -9.61
N LEU A 189 -14.24 -13.23 -8.85
CA LEU A 189 -13.47 -12.48 -7.85
C LEU A 189 -12.60 -11.40 -8.50
N GLY A 190 -11.99 -11.66 -9.65
CA GLY A 190 -11.23 -10.68 -10.42
C GLY A 190 -12.09 -9.47 -10.83
N HIS A 191 -13.33 -9.70 -11.26
CA HIS A 191 -14.26 -8.61 -11.55
C HIS A 191 -14.62 -7.79 -10.31
N VAL A 192 -14.78 -8.45 -9.16
CA VAL A 192 -15.01 -7.77 -7.87
C VAL A 192 -13.80 -6.90 -7.48
N VAL A 193 -12.57 -7.41 -7.61
CA VAL A 193 -11.32 -6.64 -7.38
C VAL A 193 -11.25 -5.43 -8.32
N ARG A 194 -11.58 -5.61 -9.61
CA ARG A 194 -11.65 -4.52 -10.60
C ARG A 194 -12.61 -3.43 -10.13
N ASP A 195 -13.79 -3.80 -9.66
CA ASP A 195 -14.81 -2.84 -9.25
C ASP A 195 -14.38 -2.07 -7.99
N PHE A 196 -13.80 -2.75 -7.01
CA PHE A 196 -13.28 -2.11 -5.79
C PHE A 196 -12.15 -1.13 -6.06
N ARG A 197 -11.27 -1.41 -7.04
CA ARG A 197 -10.22 -0.45 -7.44
C ARG A 197 -10.80 0.88 -7.94
N ASN A 198 -12.00 0.86 -8.53
CA ASN A 198 -12.63 2.04 -9.11
C ASN A 198 -13.25 2.95 -8.04
N TYR A 199 -13.35 2.50 -6.78
CA TYR A 199 -13.87 3.33 -5.68
C TYR A 199 -12.88 4.42 -5.23
N VAL A 200 -11.71 4.50 -5.86
CA VAL A 200 -10.88 5.72 -5.83
C VAL A 200 -11.65 6.94 -6.37
N HIS A 201 -12.61 6.73 -7.26
CA HIS A 201 -13.49 7.77 -7.76
C HIS A 201 -14.68 7.98 -6.81
N PRO A 202 -14.82 9.15 -6.16
CA PRO A 202 -15.90 9.37 -5.18
C PRO A 202 -17.31 9.13 -5.72
N ARG A 203 -17.52 9.40 -7.02
CA ARG A 203 -18.81 9.15 -7.69
C ARG A 203 -19.16 7.66 -7.74
N GLU A 204 -18.18 6.79 -7.97
CA GLU A 204 -18.39 5.34 -8.02
C GLU A 204 -18.72 4.80 -6.63
N GLU A 205 -18.03 5.28 -5.61
CA GLU A 205 -18.28 4.91 -4.22
C GLU A 205 -19.67 5.36 -3.73
N LEU A 206 -20.08 6.60 -4.06
CA LEU A 206 -21.43 7.11 -3.77
C LEU A 206 -22.53 6.28 -4.44
N ARG A 207 -22.31 5.83 -5.68
CA ARG A 207 -23.31 5.05 -6.44
C ARG A 207 -23.56 3.68 -5.80
N GLN A 208 -22.52 3.05 -5.26
CA GLN A 208 -22.58 1.67 -4.75
C GLN A 208 -22.93 1.60 -3.26
N GLN A 209 -23.03 2.74 -2.56
CA GLN A 209 -23.36 2.85 -1.13
C GLN A 209 -22.57 1.88 -0.24
N THR A 210 -21.34 1.55 -0.64
CA THR A 210 -20.50 0.53 0.01
C THR A 210 -19.44 1.22 0.87
N SER A 211 -19.29 0.77 2.12
CA SER A 211 -18.16 1.18 2.96
C SER A 211 -16.92 0.39 2.57
N ILE A 212 -15.84 1.07 2.18
CA ILE A 212 -14.54 0.43 2.03
C ILE A 212 -13.88 0.29 3.39
N ASP A 213 -13.82 -0.95 3.87
CA ASP A 213 -13.18 -1.33 5.13
C ASP A 213 -12.10 -2.40 4.91
N LEU A 214 -11.48 -2.83 6.01
CA LEU A 214 -10.45 -3.85 6.01
C LEU A 214 -10.94 -5.21 5.45
N GLY A 215 -12.23 -5.53 5.59
CA GLY A 215 -12.82 -6.75 5.06
C GLY A 215 -12.79 -6.77 3.54
N VAL A 216 -13.10 -5.64 2.89
CA VAL A 216 -13.02 -5.49 1.43
C VAL A 216 -11.57 -5.64 0.93
N VAL A 217 -10.62 -5.06 1.65
CA VAL A 217 -9.18 -5.20 1.35
C VAL A 217 -8.75 -6.66 1.46
N HIS A 218 -9.19 -7.37 2.49
CA HIS A 218 -8.85 -8.78 2.70
C HIS A 218 -9.39 -9.68 1.58
N VAL A 219 -10.67 -9.54 1.22
CA VAL A 219 -11.26 -10.31 0.11
C VAL A 219 -10.55 -10.02 -1.20
N SER A 220 -10.16 -8.76 -1.42
CA SER A 220 -9.44 -8.37 -2.64
C SER A 220 -8.05 -8.99 -2.69
N ARG A 221 -7.29 -8.94 -1.59
CA ARG A 221 -5.98 -9.58 -1.44
C ARG A 221 -6.05 -11.08 -1.75
N GLU A 222 -6.98 -11.80 -1.11
CA GLU A 222 -7.16 -13.24 -1.35
C GLU A 222 -7.59 -13.52 -2.79
N GLY A 223 -8.50 -12.70 -3.34
CA GLY A 223 -8.95 -12.82 -4.72
C GLY A 223 -7.78 -12.72 -5.71
N VAL A 224 -6.90 -11.74 -5.54
CA VAL A 224 -5.69 -11.60 -6.36
C VAL A 224 -4.77 -12.80 -6.19
N TRP A 225 -4.51 -13.22 -4.95
CA TRP A 225 -3.65 -14.38 -4.68
C TRP A 225 -4.14 -15.64 -5.40
N PHE A 226 -5.44 -15.97 -5.28
CA PHE A 226 -6.02 -17.14 -5.92
C PHE A 226 -6.05 -17.05 -7.44
N CYS A 227 -6.24 -15.85 -8.00
CA CYS A 227 -6.12 -15.63 -9.43
C CYS A 227 -4.69 -15.93 -9.91
N VAL A 228 -3.67 -15.41 -9.21
CA VAL A 228 -2.28 -15.64 -9.60
C VAL A 228 -1.88 -17.11 -9.46
N ASP A 229 -2.29 -17.79 -8.39
CA ASP A 229 -2.02 -19.23 -8.21
C ASP A 229 -2.59 -20.06 -9.38
N ASP A 230 -3.78 -19.71 -9.87
CA ASP A 230 -4.37 -20.34 -11.05
C ASP A 230 -3.55 -20.10 -12.31
N LEU A 231 -3.15 -18.85 -12.53
CA LEU A 231 -2.36 -18.49 -13.70
C LEU A 231 -0.99 -19.17 -13.68
N VAL A 232 -0.40 -19.42 -12.50
CA VAL A 232 0.83 -20.18 -12.32
C VAL A 232 0.60 -21.66 -12.63
N ARG A 233 -0.46 -22.27 -12.08
CA ARG A 233 -0.80 -23.69 -12.35
C ARG A 233 -1.11 -23.97 -13.81
N ALA A 234 -1.58 -22.97 -14.54
CA ALA A 234 -1.83 -23.04 -15.97
C ALA A 234 -0.54 -22.99 -16.83
N ARG A 235 0.62 -22.65 -16.25
CA ARG A 235 1.88 -22.63 -17.00
C ARG A 235 2.42 -24.05 -17.18
N PRO A 236 2.98 -24.40 -18.36
CA PRO A 236 3.72 -25.64 -18.53
C PRO A 236 4.94 -25.65 -17.59
N GLN A 237 5.12 -26.75 -16.85
CA GLN A 237 6.27 -26.99 -15.96
C GLN A 237 7.56 -27.24 -16.73
#